data_AF-A0A1L7RSM7-F1
#
_entry.id   AF-A0A1L7RSM7-F1
#
_cell.length_a   1.000
_cell.length_b   1.000
_cell.length_c   1.000
_cell.angle_alpha   90.00
_cell.angle_beta   90.00
_cell.angle_gamma   90.00
#
_symmetry.space_group_name_H-M   'P 1'
#
loop_
_entity.id
_entity.type
_entity.pdbx_description
1 polymer ?
#
loop_
_entity_poly.entity_id
_entity_poly.type
_entity_poly.pdbx_seq_one_letter_code
_entity_poly.pdbx_strand_id
1 'polypeptide(L)'
;MAKVNEKSIEVFNKVIEPKVENKKHVALEKIKVTDKLKEFDYKMSHYRDENDYTMIASLKKEQGKLEDEIVALHEQSEDENHKLLDEDIKSFNDAYDKEVNELRNTNDKLIQEFNDKLNGAYEVYEKIAANKVEAMRRATRRNYLNTAISNPDQWRLSLQRNTSLVDDPFRTNTDPRIIANKFEQKLFNMNGRADSEFNNGNKKW
;
A
#
# COMPACT_ATOMS: atom_id res chain seq x y z
N MET A 1 1.68 -7.38 19.49
CA MET A 1 2.47 -6.55 18.55
C MET A 1 3.46 -5.76 19.37
N ALA A 2 4.74 -5.78 19.01
CA ALA A 2 5.71 -4.89 19.63
C ALA A 2 5.24 -3.44 19.38
N LYS A 3 5.31 -2.60 20.40
CA LYS A 3 4.99 -1.17 20.28
C LYS A 3 6.05 -0.58 19.35
N VAL A 4 5.69 -0.36 18.09
CA VAL A 4 6.58 0.33 17.14
C VAL A 4 6.74 1.75 17.67
N ASN A 5 7.96 2.28 17.62
CA ASN A 5 8.17 3.70 17.90
C ASN A 5 7.44 4.47 16.78
N GLU A 6 6.45 5.29 17.14
CA GLU A 6 5.59 6.02 16.19
C GLU A 6 5.97 7.51 16.20
N LYS A 7 7.24 7.84 16.42
CA LYS A 7 7.70 9.22 16.61
C LYS A 7 7.60 10.01 15.31
N SER A 8 7.86 9.39 14.15
CA SER A 8 7.65 10.05 12.86
C SER A 8 6.18 10.45 12.67
N ILE A 9 5.24 9.54 12.94
CA ILE A 9 3.79 9.80 12.88
C ILE A 9 3.40 10.88 13.90
N GLU A 10 3.92 10.82 15.12
CA GLU A 10 3.63 11.82 16.15
C GLU A 10 4.08 13.23 15.74
N VAL A 11 5.30 13.38 15.22
CA VAL A 11 5.82 14.66 14.72
C VAL A 11 4.98 15.15 13.54
N PHE A 12 4.59 14.23 12.65
CA PHE A 12 3.72 14.58 11.53
C PHE A 12 2.37 15.12 12.01
N ASN A 13 1.61 14.33 12.78
CA ASN A 13 0.24 14.67 13.20
C ASN A 13 0.19 15.90 14.11
N LYS A 14 1.18 16.09 14.99
CA LYS A 14 1.15 17.17 16.00
C LYS A 14 1.80 18.47 15.53
N VAL A 15 2.73 18.41 14.58
CA VAL A 15 3.55 19.58 14.20
C VAL A 15 3.41 19.87 12.72
N ILE A 16 3.72 18.91 11.85
CA ILE A 16 3.81 19.16 10.40
C ILE A 16 2.43 19.38 9.79
N GLU A 17 1.51 18.43 9.98
CA GLU A 17 0.19 18.46 9.37
C GLU A 17 -0.60 19.72 9.75
N PRO A 18 -0.72 20.13 11.03
CA PRO A 18 -1.42 21.36 11.39
C PRO A 18 -0.83 22.61 10.73
N LYS A 19 0.50 22.73 10.68
CA LYS A 19 1.17 23.88 10.05
C LYS A 19 0.91 23.93 8.54
N VAL A 20 0.97 22.78 7.88
CA VAL A 20 0.69 22.65 6.44
C VAL A 20 -0.77 23.02 6.14
N GLU A 21 -1.72 22.49 6.90
CA GLU A 21 -3.14 22.79 6.70
C GLU A 21 -3.45 24.27 6.96
N ASN A 22 -2.90 24.84 8.05
CA ASN A 22 -3.01 26.27 8.32
C ASN A 22 -2.45 27.11 7.16
N LYS A 23 -1.27 26.77 6.63
CA LYS A 23 -0.67 27.49 5.50
C LYS A 23 -1.49 27.38 4.22
N LYS A 24 -2.12 26.22 3.96
CA LYS A 24 -3.08 26.05 2.86
C LYS A 24 -4.30 26.96 3.04
N HIS A 25 -4.86 27.04 4.24
CA HIS A 25 -5.99 27.92 4.53
C HIS A 25 -5.63 29.39 4.28
N VAL A 26 -4.49 29.86 4.76
CA VAL A 26 -4.02 31.24 4.51
C VAL A 26 -3.80 31.50 3.02
N ALA A 27 -3.23 30.55 2.28
CA ALA A 27 -3.07 30.67 0.84
C ALA A 27 -4.42 30.78 0.10
N LEU A 28 -5.43 30.02 0.53
CA LEU A 28 -6.78 30.09 -0.02
C LEU A 28 -7.45 31.45 0.25
N GLU A 29 -7.33 31.97 1.48
CA GLU A 29 -7.86 33.31 1.79
C GLU A 29 -7.15 34.39 0.99
N LYS A 30 -5.82 34.30 0.83
CA LYS A 30 -5.05 35.23 0.00
C LYS A 30 -5.52 35.23 -1.46
N ILE A 31 -5.86 34.07 -2.02
CA ILE A 31 -6.44 33.96 -3.37
C ILE A 31 -7.79 34.69 -3.42
N LYS A 32 -8.69 34.47 -2.45
CA LYS A 32 -10.00 35.14 -2.41
C LYS A 32 -9.87 36.67 -2.34
N VAL A 33 -8.94 37.19 -1.54
CA VAL A 33 -8.69 38.64 -1.43
C VAL A 33 -8.11 39.19 -2.74
N THR A 34 -7.19 38.46 -3.36
CA THR A 34 -6.61 38.83 -4.66
C THR A 34 -7.66 38.86 -5.77
N ASP A 35 -8.60 37.90 -5.78
CA ASP A 35 -9.68 37.87 -6.77
C ASP A 35 -10.67 39.03 -6.56
N LYS A 36 -10.99 39.39 -5.31
CA LYS A 36 -11.73 40.63 -5.02
C LYS A 36 -11.01 41.84 -5.60
N LEU A 37 -9.71 42.02 -5.36
CA LEU A 37 -8.94 43.15 -5.91
C LEU A 37 -9.06 43.27 -7.44
N LYS A 38 -9.02 42.15 -8.17
CA LYS A 38 -9.22 42.17 -9.63
C LYS A 38 -10.62 42.67 -10.02
N GLU A 39 -11.66 42.33 -9.26
CA GLU A 39 -13.00 42.87 -9.49
C GLU A 39 -13.08 44.38 -9.25
N PHE A 40 -12.31 44.90 -8.28
CA PHE A 40 -12.22 46.34 -8.02
C PHE A 40 -11.59 47.08 -9.20
N ASP A 41 -10.53 46.55 -9.81
CA ASP A 41 -9.91 47.16 -10.99
C ASP A 41 -10.91 47.31 -12.14
N TYR A 42 -11.76 46.30 -12.37
CA TYR A 42 -12.83 46.37 -13.37
C TYR A 42 -13.86 47.45 -13.03
N LYS A 43 -14.35 47.49 -11.79
CA LYS A 43 -15.32 48.52 -11.32
C LYS A 43 -14.75 49.93 -11.41
N MET A 44 -13.47 50.09 -11.06
CA MET A 44 -12.76 51.36 -11.13
C MET A 44 -12.66 51.89 -12.56
N SER A 45 -12.45 51.01 -13.55
CA SER A 45 -12.48 51.40 -14.97
C SER A 45 -13.87 51.88 -15.38
N HIS A 46 -14.92 51.15 -15.00
CA HIS A 46 -16.29 51.50 -15.32
C HIS A 46 -16.69 52.89 -14.77
N TYR A 47 -16.45 53.16 -13.48
CA TYR A 47 -16.79 54.46 -12.89
C TYR A 47 -15.90 55.61 -13.39
N ARG A 48 -14.69 55.30 -13.90
CA ARG A 48 -13.86 56.30 -14.58
C ARG A 48 -14.47 56.73 -15.91
N ASP A 49 -15.05 55.80 -16.66
CA ASP A 49 -15.77 56.11 -17.91
C ASP A 49 -17.04 56.94 -17.65
N GLU A 50 -17.70 56.72 -16.50
CA GLU A 50 -18.88 57.47 -16.06
C GLU A 50 -18.56 58.82 -15.38
N ASN A 51 -17.28 59.14 -15.14
CA ASN A 51 -16.82 60.29 -14.35
C ASN A 51 -17.36 60.34 -12.90
N ASP A 52 -17.71 59.20 -12.31
CA ASP A 52 -18.12 59.11 -10.89
C ASP A 52 -16.90 59.03 -9.97
N TYR A 53 -16.30 60.19 -9.72
CA TYR A 53 -15.12 60.28 -8.85
C TYR A 53 -15.42 59.96 -7.38
N THR A 54 -16.68 60.07 -6.95
CA THR A 54 -17.08 59.69 -5.59
C THR A 54 -17.00 58.18 -5.40
N MET A 55 -17.50 57.40 -6.35
CA MET A 55 -17.35 55.94 -6.30
C MET A 55 -15.91 55.48 -6.47
N ILE A 56 -15.13 56.13 -7.33
CA ILE A 56 -13.69 55.87 -7.46
C ILE A 56 -12.98 56.06 -6.11
N ALA A 57 -13.26 57.13 -5.38
CA ALA A 57 -12.65 57.37 -4.07
C ALA A 57 -13.06 56.32 -3.02
N SER A 58 -14.33 55.87 -3.04
CA SER A 58 -14.81 54.78 -2.18
C SER A 58 -14.11 53.45 -2.47
N LEU A 59 -14.03 53.06 -3.75
CA LEU A 59 -13.38 51.82 -4.18
C LEU A 59 -11.88 51.81 -3.86
N LYS A 60 -11.17 52.94 -3.98
CA LYS A 60 -9.75 53.05 -3.56
C LYS A 60 -9.56 52.81 -2.06
N LYS A 61 -10.50 53.26 -1.24
CA LYS A 61 -10.45 53.03 0.21
C LYS A 61 -10.65 51.55 0.55
N GLU A 62 -11.52 50.87 -0.18
CA GLU A 62 -11.72 49.42 -0.03
C GLU A 62 -10.55 48.61 -0.59
N GLN A 63 -9.96 49.03 -1.71
CA GLN A 63 -8.73 48.47 -2.26
C GLN A 63 -7.61 48.48 -1.21
N GLY A 64 -7.37 49.62 -0.56
CA GLY A 64 -6.33 49.73 0.48
C GLY A 64 -6.55 48.75 1.64
N LYS A 65 -7.80 48.51 2.06
CA LYS A 65 -8.10 47.52 3.10
C LYS A 65 -7.77 46.09 2.66
N LEU A 66 -8.05 45.75 1.40
CA LEU A 66 -7.74 44.43 0.85
C LEU A 66 -6.23 44.23 0.67
N GLU A 67 -5.50 45.29 0.29
CA GLU A 67 -4.03 45.28 0.25
C GLU A 67 -3.42 45.05 1.65
N ASP A 68 -3.94 45.74 2.67
CA ASP A 68 -3.55 45.52 4.06
C ASP A 68 -3.87 44.08 4.52
N GLU A 69 -5.02 43.52 4.11
CA GLU A 69 -5.40 42.13 4.38
C GLU A 69 -4.42 41.14 3.73
N ILE A 70 -3.94 41.40 2.52
CA ILE A 70 -2.90 40.58 1.86
C ILE A 70 -1.59 40.60 2.65
N VAL A 71 -1.18 41.76 3.17
CA VAL A 71 0.02 41.88 4.00
C VAL A 71 -0.15 41.08 5.29
N ALA A 72 -1.28 41.22 5.98
CA ALA A 72 -1.56 40.48 7.20
C ALA A 72 -1.57 38.95 6.96
N LEU A 73 -2.18 38.48 5.87
CA LEU A 73 -2.16 37.06 5.50
C LEU A 73 -0.73 36.58 5.17
N HIS A 74 0.11 37.44 4.60
CA HIS A 74 1.51 37.08 4.39
C HIS A 74 2.28 36.92 5.71
N GLU A 75 2.11 37.85 6.64
CA GLU A 75 2.72 37.77 7.97
C GLU A 75 2.25 36.53 8.73
N GLN A 76 0.94 36.24 8.69
CA GLN A 76 0.37 35.02 9.26
C GLN A 76 0.99 33.76 8.66
N SER A 77 1.23 33.72 7.34
CA SER A 77 1.83 32.55 6.67
C SER A 77 3.28 32.24 7.08
N GLU A 78 3.94 33.19 7.73
CA GLU A 78 5.34 33.12 8.17
C GLU A 78 5.49 33.01 9.69
N ASP A 79 4.39 33.00 10.45
CA ASP A 79 4.40 32.79 11.90
C ASP A 79 4.75 31.34 12.27
N GLU A 80 4.95 31.08 13.57
CA GLU A 80 5.31 29.76 14.09
C GLU A 80 4.26 28.66 13.85
N ASN A 81 2.99 29.02 13.71
CA ASN A 81 1.85 28.11 13.54
C ASN A 81 1.58 27.73 12.07
N HIS A 82 2.19 28.43 11.12
CA HIS A 82 2.01 28.20 9.68
C HIS A 82 3.34 27.81 9.01
N LYS A 83 4.46 28.30 9.52
CA LYS A 83 5.78 28.02 8.96
C LYS A 83 6.34 26.71 9.48
N LEU A 84 6.63 25.81 8.54
CA LEU A 84 7.48 24.65 8.80
C LEU A 84 8.92 25.09 8.98
N LEU A 85 9.52 24.69 10.09
CA LEU A 85 10.94 24.93 10.36
C LEU A 85 11.76 23.75 9.85
N ASP A 86 13.00 24.02 9.46
CA ASP A 86 13.94 22.96 9.04
C ASP A 86 14.13 21.91 10.15
N GLU A 87 14.03 22.33 11.41
CA GLU A 87 14.09 21.44 12.57
C GLU A 87 12.89 20.49 12.65
N ASP A 88 11.68 20.94 12.27
CA ASP A 88 10.47 20.11 12.23
C ASP A 88 10.64 19.00 11.18
N ILE A 89 11.11 19.40 9.99
CA ILE A 89 11.35 18.49 8.86
C ILE A 89 12.45 17.48 9.20
N LYS A 90 13.55 17.96 9.78
CA LYS A 90 14.66 17.10 10.19
C LYS A 90 14.23 16.11 11.27
N SER A 91 13.49 16.57 12.29
CA SER A 91 12.98 15.71 13.36
C SER A 91 12.10 14.58 12.82
N PHE A 92 11.22 14.88 11.85
CA PHE A 92 10.42 13.87 11.18
C PHE A 92 11.28 12.89 10.39
N ASN A 93 12.18 13.38 9.53
CA ASN A 93 13.02 12.52 8.69
C ASN A 93 13.95 11.62 9.51
N ASP A 94 14.60 12.15 10.55
CA ASP A 94 15.48 11.38 11.43
C ASP A 94 14.70 10.26 12.15
N ALA A 95 13.47 10.54 12.58
CA ALA A 95 12.59 9.54 13.20
C ALA A 95 12.14 8.49 12.17
N TYR A 96 11.70 8.94 10.98
CA TYR A 96 11.23 8.10 9.88
C TYR A 96 12.32 7.13 9.43
N ASP A 97 13.52 7.64 9.13
CA ASP A 97 14.63 6.83 8.63
C ASP A 97 15.05 5.76 9.65
N LYS A 98 15.02 6.10 10.94
CA LYS A 98 15.28 5.13 12.00
C LYS A 98 14.21 4.05 12.06
N GLU A 99 12.94 4.45 12.11
CA GLU A 99 11.80 3.53 12.24
C GLU A 99 11.66 2.60 11.03
N VAL A 100 11.83 3.14 9.82
CA VAL A 100 11.81 2.35 8.58
C VAL A 100 12.99 1.39 8.51
N ASN A 101 14.19 1.80 8.92
CA ASN A 101 15.33 0.89 8.98
C ASN A 101 15.12 -0.24 9.99
N GLU A 102 14.53 0.03 11.16
CA GLU A 102 14.18 -1.01 12.13
C GLU A 102 13.14 -2.00 11.57
N LEU A 103 12.11 -1.50 10.88
CA LEU A 103 11.11 -2.32 10.19
C LEU A 103 11.74 -3.16 9.08
N ARG A 104 12.60 -2.56 8.25
CA ARG A 104 13.33 -3.25 7.18
C ARG A 104 14.19 -4.37 7.72
N ASN A 105 15.02 -4.10 8.72
CA ASN A 105 15.88 -5.10 9.36
C ASN A 105 15.08 -6.26 9.97
N THR A 106 13.92 -5.95 10.56
CA THR A 106 13.01 -6.97 11.09
C THR A 106 12.42 -7.81 9.96
N ASN A 107 11.97 -7.16 8.89
CA ASN A 107 11.38 -7.83 7.74
C ASN A 107 12.38 -8.72 7.02
N ASP A 108 13.63 -8.28 6.85
CA ASP A 108 14.70 -9.06 6.24
C ASP A 108 14.96 -10.36 7.02
N LYS A 109 14.97 -10.30 8.36
CA LYS A 109 15.07 -11.48 9.23
C LYS A 109 13.87 -12.41 9.10
N LEU A 110 12.66 -11.86 9.02
CA LEU A 110 11.44 -12.65 8.85
C LEU A 110 11.37 -13.33 7.48
N ILE A 111 11.83 -12.66 6.43
CA ILE A 111 11.97 -13.24 5.08
C ILE A 111 12.98 -14.39 5.12
N GLN A 112 14.12 -14.21 5.79
CA GLN A 112 15.10 -15.27 5.94
C GLN A 112 14.52 -16.48 6.69
N GLU A 113 13.85 -16.25 7.83
CA GLU A 113 13.18 -17.29 8.60
C GLU A 113 12.09 -18.02 7.77
N PHE A 114 11.33 -17.28 6.96
CA PHE A 114 10.34 -17.85 6.06
C PHE A 114 10.99 -18.74 4.99
N ASN A 115 12.07 -18.28 4.36
CA ASN A 115 12.79 -19.04 3.34
C ASN A 115 13.41 -20.33 3.91
N ASP A 116 13.95 -20.29 5.13
CA ASP A 116 14.49 -21.46 5.81
C ASP A 116 13.38 -22.50 6.07
N LYS A 117 12.21 -22.05 6.53
CA LYS A 117 11.03 -22.92 6.70
C LYS A 117 10.51 -23.46 5.38
N LEU A 118 10.54 -22.65 4.32
CA LEU A 118 10.11 -23.04 2.98
C LEU A 118 11.01 -24.12 2.39
N ASN A 119 12.33 -24.05 2.61
CA ASN A 119 13.28 -25.11 2.24
C ASN A 119 12.92 -26.45 2.90
N GLY A 120 12.63 -26.44 4.21
CA GLY A 120 12.13 -27.65 4.89
C GLY A 120 10.81 -28.17 4.31
N ALA A 121 9.89 -27.28 3.95
CA ALA A 121 8.64 -27.66 3.29
C ALA A 121 8.88 -28.26 1.90
N TYR A 122 9.83 -27.72 1.11
CA TYR A 122 10.20 -28.26 -0.20
C TYR A 122 10.74 -29.69 -0.10
N GLU A 123 11.64 -29.97 0.85
CA GLU A 123 12.20 -31.31 1.04
C GLU A 123 11.12 -32.35 1.38
N VAL A 124 10.15 -31.98 2.22
CA VAL A 124 9.01 -32.85 2.56
C VAL A 124 8.10 -33.03 1.34
N TYR A 125 7.83 -31.95 0.62
CA TYR A 125 7.00 -31.98 -0.59
C TYR A 125 7.59 -32.89 -1.67
N GLU A 126 8.90 -32.83 -1.89
CA GLU A 126 9.63 -33.70 -2.82
C GLU A 126 9.45 -35.19 -2.45
N LYS A 127 9.56 -35.53 -1.16
CA LYS A 127 9.32 -36.90 -0.67
C LYS A 127 7.88 -37.36 -0.91
N ILE A 128 6.90 -36.48 -0.71
CA ILE A 128 5.48 -36.79 -0.99
C ILE A 128 5.29 -37.07 -2.48
N ALA A 129 5.83 -36.21 -3.35
CA ALA A 129 5.74 -36.37 -4.81
C ALA A 129 6.42 -37.68 -5.27
N ALA A 130 7.61 -37.98 -4.75
CA ALA A 130 8.34 -39.22 -5.05
C ALA A 130 7.56 -40.48 -4.64
N ASN A 131 7.00 -40.50 -3.43
CA ASN A 131 6.17 -41.62 -2.95
C ASN A 131 4.94 -41.84 -3.83
N LYS A 132 4.30 -40.77 -4.29
CA LYS A 132 3.17 -40.83 -5.22
C LYS A 132 3.58 -41.44 -6.56
N VAL A 133 4.69 -41.02 -7.15
CA VAL A 133 5.23 -41.62 -8.39
C VAL A 133 5.49 -43.11 -8.20
N GLU A 134 6.07 -43.51 -7.08
CA GLU A 134 6.37 -44.92 -6.79
C GLU A 134 5.11 -45.77 -6.59
N ALA A 135 4.06 -45.21 -5.98
CA ALA A 135 2.77 -45.88 -5.83
C ALA A 135 2.11 -46.11 -7.20
N MET A 136 2.09 -45.10 -8.07
CA MET A 136 1.54 -45.25 -9.42
C MET A 136 2.33 -46.25 -10.25
N ARG A 137 3.67 -46.25 -10.16
CA ARG A 137 4.53 -47.24 -10.79
C ARG A 137 4.19 -48.69 -10.40
N ARG A 138 3.88 -48.94 -9.13
CA ARG A 138 3.46 -50.26 -8.64
C ARG A 138 2.05 -50.60 -9.10
N ALA A 139 1.12 -49.65 -9.06
CA ALA A 139 -0.26 -49.82 -9.52
C ALA A 139 -0.31 -50.20 -11.01
N THR A 140 0.45 -49.51 -11.87
CA THR A 140 0.55 -49.85 -13.30
C THR A 140 1.03 -51.28 -13.53
N ARG A 141 2.05 -51.73 -12.79
CA ARG A 141 2.58 -53.11 -12.90
C ARG A 141 1.57 -54.15 -12.41
N ARG A 142 0.87 -53.87 -11.31
CA ARG A 142 -0.22 -54.73 -10.81
C ARG A 142 -1.34 -54.85 -11.84
N ASN A 143 -1.76 -53.74 -12.45
CA ASN A 143 -2.79 -53.74 -13.48
C ASN A 143 -2.36 -54.55 -14.71
N TYR A 144 -1.12 -54.34 -15.18
CA TYR A 144 -0.54 -55.14 -16.27
C TYR A 144 -0.58 -56.64 -15.95
N LEU A 145 -0.10 -57.04 -14.77
CA LEU A 145 -0.09 -58.46 -14.34
C LEU A 145 -1.51 -59.04 -14.34
N ASN A 146 -2.46 -58.33 -13.74
CA ASN A 146 -3.85 -58.77 -13.69
C ASN A 146 -4.43 -58.95 -15.10
N THR A 147 -4.19 -58.01 -16.02
CA THR A 147 -4.65 -58.13 -17.41
C THR A 147 -3.98 -59.31 -18.13
N ALA A 148 -2.68 -59.51 -17.94
CA ALA A 148 -1.95 -60.64 -18.52
C ALA A 148 -2.49 -62.00 -18.03
N ILE A 149 -2.86 -62.11 -16.75
CA ILE A 149 -3.46 -63.32 -16.18
C ILE A 149 -4.87 -63.54 -16.73
N SER A 150 -5.69 -62.49 -16.78
CA SER A 150 -7.09 -62.60 -17.20
C SER A 150 -7.26 -62.79 -18.72
N ASN A 151 -6.33 -62.30 -19.54
CA ASN A 151 -6.37 -62.37 -20.99
C ASN A 151 -4.98 -62.73 -21.56
N PRO A 152 -4.53 -63.99 -21.41
CA PRO A 152 -3.16 -64.39 -21.78
C PRO A 152 -2.84 -64.22 -23.28
N ASP A 153 -3.85 -64.23 -24.15
CA ASP A 153 -3.69 -64.07 -25.59
C ASP A 153 -3.56 -62.61 -26.05
N GLN A 154 -3.66 -61.63 -25.12
CA GLN A 154 -3.46 -60.21 -25.46
C GLN A 154 -1.97 -59.90 -25.68
N TRP A 155 -1.59 -59.84 -26.96
CA TRP A 155 -0.21 -59.57 -27.39
C TRP A 155 0.21 -58.08 -27.35
N ARG A 156 -0.72 -57.14 -27.14
CA ARG A 156 -0.46 -55.68 -27.09
C ARG A 156 -0.56 -55.08 -25.70
N LEU A 157 -0.12 -55.78 -24.66
CA LEU A 157 -0.08 -55.20 -23.32
C LEU A 157 1.05 -54.18 -23.21
N SER A 158 0.74 -52.96 -22.78
CA SER A 158 1.73 -51.90 -22.57
C SER A 158 1.71 -51.41 -21.12
N LEU A 159 2.90 -51.32 -20.52
CA LEU A 159 3.06 -50.62 -19.24
C LEU A 159 2.95 -49.11 -19.47
N GLN A 160 2.08 -48.44 -18.72
CA GLN A 160 2.05 -46.99 -18.66
C GLN A 160 3.39 -46.46 -18.10
N ARG A 161 4.03 -45.55 -18.84
CA ARG A 161 5.37 -45.02 -18.50
C ARG A 161 5.36 -43.59 -17.97
N ASN A 162 4.24 -42.88 -18.13
CA ASN A 162 4.02 -41.54 -17.60
C ASN A 162 3.07 -41.59 -16.41
N THR A 163 3.11 -40.55 -15.59
CA THR A 163 2.26 -40.49 -14.41
C THR A 163 1.89 -39.05 -14.11
N SER A 164 0.65 -38.82 -13.70
CA SER A 164 0.14 -37.49 -13.38
C SER A 164 0.17 -37.27 -11.89
N LEU A 165 0.69 -36.13 -11.46
CA LEU A 165 0.54 -35.71 -10.08
C LEU A 165 -0.89 -35.24 -9.77
N VAL A 166 -1.88 -35.35 -10.65
CA VAL A 166 -3.27 -34.99 -10.36
C VAL A 166 -4.09 -36.13 -9.76
N ASP A 167 -3.87 -37.38 -10.23
CA ASP A 167 -4.65 -38.54 -9.77
C ASP A 167 -4.07 -39.09 -8.50
N ASP A 168 -4.80 -39.04 -7.39
CA ASP A 168 -4.27 -39.50 -6.11
C ASP A 168 -4.47 -41.01 -5.89
N PRO A 169 -3.40 -41.83 -5.93
CA PRO A 169 -3.51 -43.26 -5.70
C PRO A 169 -3.81 -43.61 -4.24
N PHE A 170 -3.64 -42.66 -3.30
CA PHE A 170 -3.88 -42.88 -1.87
C PHE A 170 -5.32 -42.56 -1.44
N ARG A 171 -6.15 -41.98 -2.33
CA ARG A 171 -7.52 -41.49 -2.05
C ARG A 171 -7.61 -40.54 -0.86
N THR A 172 -6.56 -39.76 -0.63
CA THR A 172 -6.46 -38.66 0.32
C THR A 172 -6.56 -37.31 -0.42
N ASN A 173 -7.24 -36.33 0.17
CA ASN A 173 -7.28 -34.94 -0.35
C ASN A 173 -5.94 -34.19 -0.17
N THR A 174 -4.82 -34.91 -0.23
CA THR A 174 -3.45 -34.48 0.08
C THR A 174 -2.53 -34.66 -1.12
N ASP A 175 -3.08 -34.60 -2.32
CA ASP A 175 -2.31 -34.56 -3.55
C ASP A 175 -1.30 -33.38 -3.54
N PRO A 176 -0.06 -33.55 -4.05
CA PRO A 176 0.92 -32.49 -4.08
C PRO A 176 0.41 -31.17 -4.70
N ARG A 177 -0.37 -31.20 -5.78
CA ARG A 177 -0.89 -29.96 -6.40
C ARG A 177 -1.93 -29.29 -5.51
N ILE A 178 -2.79 -30.06 -4.84
CA ILE A 178 -3.78 -29.53 -3.90
C ILE A 178 -3.10 -28.88 -2.70
N ILE A 179 -2.01 -29.48 -2.19
CA ILE A 179 -1.22 -28.92 -1.09
C ILE A 179 -0.60 -27.58 -1.51
N ALA A 180 0.03 -27.53 -2.68
CA ALA A 180 0.65 -26.30 -3.21
C ALA A 180 -0.39 -25.18 -3.40
N ASN A 181 -1.51 -25.46 -4.06
CA ASN A 181 -2.57 -24.49 -4.29
C ASN A 181 -3.17 -23.97 -2.97
N LYS A 182 -3.38 -24.85 -1.98
CA LYS A 182 -3.86 -24.43 -0.65
C LYS A 182 -2.86 -23.53 0.07
N PHE A 183 -1.56 -23.77 -0.09
CA PHE A 183 -0.52 -22.94 0.49
C PHE A 183 -0.51 -21.55 -0.15
N GLU A 184 -0.51 -21.48 -1.48
CA GLU A 184 -0.59 -20.22 -2.23
C GLU A 184 -1.84 -19.41 -1.86
N GLN A 185 -3.02 -20.05 -1.86
CA GLN A 185 -4.28 -19.40 -1.47
C GLN A 185 -4.22 -18.83 -0.05
N LYS A 186 -3.62 -19.55 0.90
CA LYS A 186 -3.46 -19.04 2.28
C LYS A 186 -2.57 -17.81 2.32
N LEU A 187 -1.45 -17.81 1.60
CA LEU A 187 -0.56 -16.64 1.50
C LEU A 187 -1.28 -15.44 0.85
N PHE A 188 -1.97 -15.68 -0.27
CA PHE A 188 -2.74 -14.65 -0.96
C PHE A 188 -3.83 -14.03 -0.06
N ASN A 189 -4.57 -14.85 0.69
CA ASN A 189 -5.59 -14.37 1.61
C ASN A 189 -5.01 -13.57 2.78
N MET A 190 -3.81 -13.92 3.27
CA MET A 190 -3.12 -13.15 4.30
C MET A 190 -2.74 -11.75 3.80
N ASN A 191 -2.22 -11.64 2.58
CA ASN A 191 -1.93 -10.35 1.95
C ASN A 191 -3.20 -9.52 1.75
N GLY A 192 -4.24 -10.11 1.16
CA GLY A 192 -5.50 -9.40 0.94
C GLY A 192 -6.14 -8.91 2.25
N ARG A 193 -5.98 -9.65 3.35
CA ARG A 193 -6.41 -9.20 4.68
C ARG A 193 -5.59 -8.02 5.18
N ALA A 194 -4.26 -8.05 5.04
CA ALA A 194 -3.39 -6.94 5.43
C ALA A 194 -3.71 -5.66 4.62
N ASP A 195 -3.91 -5.78 3.31
CA ASP A 195 -4.30 -4.66 2.45
C ASP A 195 -5.66 -4.09 2.85
N SER A 196 -6.63 -4.97 3.15
CA SER A 196 -7.94 -4.58 3.66
C SER A 196 -7.84 -3.89 5.02
N GLU A 197 -7.00 -4.36 5.93
CA GLU A 197 -6.79 -3.74 7.23
C GLU A 197 -6.13 -2.36 7.11
N PHE A 198 -5.22 -2.16 6.14
CA PHE A 198 -4.67 -0.84 5.80
C PHE A 198 -5.75 0.09 5.24
N ASN A 199 -6.49 -0.34 4.22
CA ASN A 199 -7.48 0.49 3.53
C ASN A 199 -8.74 0.79 4.36
N ASN A 200 -9.17 -0.14 5.20
CA ASN A 200 -10.32 0.06 6.12
C ASN A 200 -9.89 0.62 7.48
N GLY A 201 -8.58 0.72 7.71
CA GLY A 201 -7.92 1.12 8.95
C GLY A 201 -7.69 2.61 9.13
N ASN A 202 -8.53 3.48 8.54
CA ASN A 202 -8.59 4.93 8.81
C ASN A 202 -8.81 5.29 10.31
N LYS A 203 -8.78 4.33 11.23
CA LYS A 203 -8.92 4.52 12.69
C LYS A 203 -7.60 4.41 13.47
N LYS A 204 -6.47 4.15 12.81
CA LYS A 204 -5.14 4.16 13.43
C LYS A 204 -4.20 5.25 12.89
N TRP A 205 -4.76 6.21 12.16
CA TRP A 205 -4.09 7.47 11.83
C TRP A 205 -4.58 8.54 12.80
#